data_AF-A0A7X8LV50-F1
#
_entry.id   AF-A0A7X8LV50-F1
#
_cell.length_a   1.000
_cell.length_b   1.000
_cell.length_c   1.000
_cell.angle_alpha   90.00
_cell.angle_beta   90.00
_cell.angle_gamma   90.00
#
_symmetry.space_group_name_H-M   'P 1'
#
loop_
_entity.id
_entity.type
_entity.pdbx_description
1 polymer ?
#
loop_
_entity_poly.entity_id
_entity_poly.type
_entity_poly.pdbx_seq_one_letter_code
_entity_poly.pdbx_strand_id
1 'polypeptide(L)'
;MLGKLLKYEIKATSRIFLPIYLALTVFAIINRFMNFNADTFNISQGIALTLYIFILVGMFVVSFVVMIQRFYKNLLSEEGYLMFTLPVNHWAHIVSKSLTSLMWTILSFIAAFISIVIIALQGITLPELFRELSQMWDELYRYLGPSIWHAIIQMIIGFIIGTLCSNMLIYVSIALGHLSNNHKILASVGSFLGIYALGNVLSGTIAVNAIPQFSPSPSALM
;
A
#
# COMPACT_ATOMS: atom_id res chain seq x y z
N MET A 1 -7.84 11.27 -23.51
CA MET A 1 -8.29 12.19 -22.43
C MET A 1 -7.89 11.71 -21.03
N LEU A 2 -7.83 10.39 -20.76
CA LEU A 2 -7.38 9.81 -19.48
C LEU A 2 -6.01 10.34 -19.00
N GLY A 3 -5.03 10.51 -19.89
CA GLY A 3 -3.73 11.06 -19.52
C GLY A 3 -3.79 12.49 -18.94
N LYS A 4 -4.74 13.32 -19.41
CA LYS A 4 -4.95 14.67 -18.84
C LYS A 4 -5.53 14.56 -17.43
N LEU A 5 -6.55 13.70 -17.23
CA LEU A 5 -7.12 13.41 -15.91
C LEU A 5 -6.04 12.96 -14.92
N LEU A 6 -5.22 11.96 -15.30
CA LEU A 6 -4.10 11.48 -14.48
C LEU A 6 -3.12 12.60 -14.15
N LYS A 7 -2.71 13.41 -15.13
CA LYS A 7 -1.77 14.52 -14.90
C LYS A 7 -2.28 15.51 -13.85
N TYR A 8 -3.55 15.91 -13.92
CA TYR A 8 -4.11 16.87 -12.97
C TYR A 8 -4.35 16.25 -11.60
N GLU A 9 -4.78 14.98 -11.54
CA GLU A 9 -4.91 14.23 -10.28
C GLU A 9 -3.56 14.09 -9.57
N ILE A 10 -2.51 13.68 -10.30
CA ILE A 10 -1.15 13.56 -9.78
C ILE A 10 -0.64 14.91 -9.31
N LYS A 11 -0.83 15.99 -10.10
CA LYS A 11 -0.41 17.35 -9.71
C LYS A 11 -1.11 17.83 -8.43
N ALA A 12 -2.36 17.46 -8.25
CA ALA A 12 -3.13 17.87 -7.07
C ALA A 12 -2.74 17.04 -5.83
N THR A 13 -2.45 15.75 -6.00
CA THR A 13 -2.06 14.83 -4.91
C THR A 13 -0.60 14.94 -4.52
N SER A 14 0.30 15.31 -5.44
CA SER A 14 1.73 15.45 -5.18
C SER A 14 2.04 16.50 -4.11
N ARG A 15 1.20 17.53 -3.98
CA ARG A 15 1.32 18.56 -2.93
C ARG A 15 1.17 18.00 -1.51
N ILE A 16 0.55 16.83 -1.37
CA ILE A 16 0.37 16.14 -0.08
C ILE A 16 1.49 15.11 0.13
N PHE A 17 1.76 14.27 -0.89
CA PHE A 17 2.73 13.18 -0.76
C PHE A 17 4.18 13.64 -0.72
N LEU A 18 4.56 14.64 -1.53
CA LEU A 18 5.96 15.07 -1.60
C LEU A 18 6.50 15.61 -0.26
N PRO A 19 5.78 16.47 0.48
CA PRO A 19 6.23 16.90 1.81
C PRO A 19 6.39 15.74 2.79
N ILE A 20 5.50 14.74 2.75
CA ILE A 20 5.57 13.58 3.65
C ILE A 20 6.79 12.71 3.32
N TYR A 21 7.07 12.45 2.04
CA TYR A 21 8.24 11.69 1.64
C TYR A 21 9.55 12.42 1.99
N LEU A 22 9.55 13.75 1.85
CA LEU A 22 10.66 14.59 2.29
C LEU A 22 10.85 14.47 3.82
N ALA A 23 9.79 14.64 4.60
CA ALA A 23 9.84 14.52 6.05
C ALA A 23 10.35 13.14 6.50
N LEU A 24 9.83 12.07 5.89
CA LEU A 24 10.26 10.70 6.16
C LEU A 24 11.76 10.53 5.91
N THR A 25 12.25 11.03 4.78
CA THR A 25 13.67 10.93 4.40
C THR A 25 14.56 11.75 5.33
N VAL A 26 14.16 12.98 5.68
CA VAL A 26 14.90 13.84 6.61
C VAL A 26 15.02 13.16 7.99
N PHE A 27 13.92 12.64 8.52
CA PHE A 27 13.95 11.95 9.80
C PHE A 27 14.78 10.66 9.74
N ALA A 28 14.76 9.91 8.64
CA ALA A 28 15.63 8.76 8.46
C ALA A 28 17.12 9.14 8.49
N ILE A 29 17.50 10.26 7.85
CA ILE A 29 18.87 10.77 7.88
C ILE A 29 19.27 11.21 9.30
N ILE A 30 18.39 11.92 10.02
CA ILE A 30 18.65 12.32 11.42
C ILE A 30 18.90 11.08 12.29
N ASN A 31 18.03 10.08 12.17
CA ASN A 31 18.15 8.81 12.90
C ASN A 31 19.46 8.09 12.57
N ARG A 32 19.90 8.10 11.29
CA ARG A 32 21.19 7.53 10.88
C ARG A 32 22.37 8.20 11.58
N PHE A 33 22.39 9.52 11.71
CA PHE A 33 23.51 10.25 12.34
C PHE A 33 23.53 10.14 13.86
N MET A 34 22.41 9.77 14.49
CA MET A 34 22.30 9.71 15.95
C MET A 34 23.00 8.51 16.61
N ASN A 35 23.51 7.55 15.83
CA ASN A 35 24.22 6.33 16.25
C ASN A 35 23.51 5.56 17.38
N PHE A 36 22.53 4.74 17.02
CA PHE A 36 21.79 3.92 17.99
C PHE A 36 22.69 2.81 18.55
N ASN A 37 23.21 3.02 19.76
CA ASN A 37 23.85 1.99 20.56
C ASN A 37 22.95 1.64 21.74
N ALA A 38 22.73 0.35 21.97
CA ALA A 38 21.86 -0.13 23.05
C ALA A 38 22.34 0.35 24.43
N ASP A 39 23.65 0.52 24.62
CA ASP A 39 24.25 0.89 25.89
C ASP A 39 24.20 2.42 26.17
N THR A 40 23.97 3.25 25.15
CA THR A 40 23.99 4.73 25.27
C THR A 40 22.73 5.38 24.69
N PHE A 41 21.60 4.69 24.81
CA PHE A 41 20.33 5.18 24.30
C PHE A 41 19.88 6.44 25.05
N ASN A 42 19.85 7.57 24.36
CA ASN A 42 19.45 8.86 24.91
C ASN A 42 17.98 9.17 24.59
N ILE A 43 17.34 9.98 25.44
CA ILE A 43 15.95 10.44 25.25
C ILE A 43 15.76 11.10 23.88
N SER A 44 16.74 11.88 23.40
CA SER A 44 16.71 12.54 22.09
C SER A 44 16.65 11.54 20.92
N GLN A 45 17.38 10.43 21.02
CA GLN A 45 17.37 9.35 20.03
C GLN A 45 16.01 8.65 20.00
N GLY A 46 15.44 8.39 21.18
CA GLY A 46 14.09 7.83 21.29
C GLY A 46 13.01 8.71 20.70
N ILE A 47 13.08 10.03 20.89
CA ILE A 47 12.15 10.98 20.27
C ILE A 47 12.29 10.97 18.75
N ALA A 48 13.53 11.00 18.21
CA ALA A 48 13.76 10.99 16.77
C ALA A 48 13.25 9.71 16.10
N LEU A 49 13.45 8.55 16.73
CA LEU A 49 12.97 7.26 16.23
C LEU A 49 11.45 7.19 16.28
N THR A 50 10.85 7.64 17.38
CA THR A 50 9.40 7.66 17.55
C THR A 50 8.74 8.56 16.51
N LEU A 51 9.29 9.75 16.26
CA LEU A 51 8.80 10.66 15.22
C LEU A 51 8.92 10.04 13.82
N TYR A 52 10.03 9.36 13.53
CA TYR A 52 10.20 8.63 12.27
C TYR A 52 9.10 7.56 12.09
N ILE A 53 8.84 6.75 13.12
CA ILE A 53 7.78 5.73 13.09
C ILE A 53 6.41 6.37 12.87
N PHE A 54 6.10 7.47 13.56
CA PHE A 54 4.85 8.21 13.35
C PHE A 54 4.71 8.75 11.93
N ILE A 55 5.78 9.27 11.34
CA ILE A 55 5.76 9.76 9.95
C ILE A 55 5.58 8.58 8.98
N LEU A 56 6.26 7.45 9.22
CA LEU A 56 6.15 6.26 8.38
C LEU A 56 4.73 5.70 8.40
N VAL A 57 4.14 5.51 9.58
CA VAL A 57 2.75 5.04 9.72
C VAL A 57 1.78 6.09 9.19
N GLY A 58 2.00 7.36 9.54
CA GLY A 58 1.20 8.50 9.09
C GLY A 58 1.16 8.63 7.57
N MET A 59 2.26 8.33 6.86
CA MET A 59 2.31 8.30 5.41
C MET A 59 1.28 7.32 4.84
N PHE A 60 1.24 6.08 5.33
CA PHE A 60 0.27 5.08 4.86
C PHE A 60 -1.17 5.46 5.22
N VAL A 61 -1.39 6.02 6.41
CA VAL A 61 -2.72 6.54 6.82
C VAL A 61 -3.16 7.68 5.90
N VAL A 62 -2.27 8.64 5.60
CA VAL A 62 -2.57 9.74 4.67
C VAL A 62 -2.82 9.19 3.26
N SER A 63 -2.05 8.22 2.78
CA SER A 63 -2.30 7.55 1.49
C SER A 63 -3.73 6.99 1.41
N PHE A 64 -4.17 6.29 2.45
CA PHE A 64 -5.50 5.74 2.56
C PHE A 64 -6.59 6.82 2.63
N VAL A 65 -6.41 7.84 3.47
CA VAL A 65 -7.37 8.94 3.63
C VAL A 65 -7.50 9.76 2.34
N VAL A 66 -6.39 10.09 1.67
CA VAL A 66 -6.39 10.84 0.40
C VAL A 66 -7.12 10.05 -0.68
N MET A 67 -6.94 8.72 -0.75
CA MET A 67 -7.65 7.86 -1.68
C MET A 67 -9.18 7.95 -1.51
N ILE A 68 -9.67 7.88 -0.27
CA ILE A 68 -11.10 8.02 0.05
C ILE A 68 -11.59 9.43 -0.28
N GLN A 69 -10.90 10.46 0.21
CA GLN A 69 -11.33 11.85 0.04
C GLN A 69 -11.39 12.26 -1.43
N ARG A 70 -10.43 11.80 -2.26
CA ARG A 70 -10.42 12.09 -3.69
C ARG A 70 -11.62 11.50 -4.39
N PHE A 71 -11.96 10.25 -4.09
CA PHE A 71 -13.15 9.63 -4.67
C PHE A 71 -14.42 10.34 -4.22
N TYR A 72 -14.59 10.54 -2.91
CA TYR A 72 -15.77 11.19 -2.33
C TYR A 72 -15.95 12.61 -2.85
N LYS A 73 -14.95 13.49 -2.67
CA LYS A 73 -15.09 14.91 -2.99
C LYS A 73 -15.23 15.16 -4.48
N ASN A 74 -14.42 14.49 -5.30
CA ASN A 74 -14.39 14.80 -6.73
C ASN A 74 -15.54 14.17 -7.53
N LEU A 75 -16.22 13.13 -7.02
CA LEU A 75 -17.31 12.45 -7.75
C LEU A 75 -18.67 12.58 -7.06
N LEU A 76 -18.73 12.63 -5.73
CA LEU A 76 -19.97 12.51 -4.97
C LEU A 76 -20.35 13.79 -4.20
N SER A 77 -19.48 14.81 -4.24
CA SER A 77 -19.73 16.14 -3.67
C SER A 77 -20.05 17.14 -4.78
N GLU A 78 -20.19 18.42 -4.42
CA GLU A 78 -20.46 19.53 -5.35
C GLU A 78 -19.44 19.64 -6.49
N GLU A 79 -18.17 19.28 -6.25
CA GLU A 79 -17.12 19.23 -7.29
C GLU A 79 -17.43 18.19 -8.38
N GLY A 80 -18.25 17.18 -8.06
CA GLY A 80 -18.68 16.14 -8.99
C GLY A 80 -19.48 16.69 -10.17
N TYR A 81 -20.28 17.75 -9.95
CA TYR A 81 -21.00 18.41 -11.04
C TYR A 81 -20.02 18.91 -12.11
N LEU A 82 -18.93 19.55 -11.68
CA LEU A 82 -17.91 20.02 -12.61
C LEU A 82 -17.18 18.85 -13.29
N MET A 83 -16.88 17.77 -12.57
CA MET A 83 -16.23 16.59 -13.16
C MET A 83 -17.08 15.92 -14.25
N PHE A 84 -18.40 15.83 -14.07
CA PHE A 84 -19.30 15.19 -15.04
C PHE A 84 -19.71 16.09 -16.21
N THR A 85 -19.37 17.38 -16.18
CA THR A 85 -19.53 18.27 -17.35
C THR A 85 -18.37 18.18 -18.35
N LEU A 86 -17.26 17.55 -17.97
CA LEU A 86 -16.18 17.27 -18.90
C LEU A 86 -16.64 16.23 -19.94
N PRO A 87 -16.30 16.38 -21.23
CA PRO A 87 -16.70 15.44 -22.27
C PRO A 87 -15.83 14.15 -22.21
N VAL A 88 -15.92 13.43 -21.09
CA VAL A 88 -15.17 12.20 -20.80
C VAL A 88 -16.13 11.17 -20.19
N ASN A 89 -15.90 9.88 -20.50
CA ASN A 89 -16.69 8.80 -19.95
C ASN A 89 -16.56 8.68 -18.42
N HIS A 90 -17.67 8.37 -17.74
CA HIS A 90 -17.74 8.17 -16.29
C HIS A 90 -16.68 7.19 -15.75
N TRP A 91 -16.47 6.06 -16.43
CA TRP A 91 -15.48 5.05 -16.02
C TRP A 91 -14.04 5.59 -15.99
N ALA A 92 -13.72 6.58 -16.84
CA ALA A 92 -12.37 7.14 -16.91
C ALA A 92 -11.99 7.90 -15.64
N HIS A 93 -12.96 8.50 -14.94
CA HIS A 93 -12.72 9.18 -13.66
C HIS A 93 -12.39 8.19 -12.53
N ILE A 94 -13.02 7.02 -12.55
CA ILE A 94 -12.78 5.94 -11.58
C ILE A 94 -11.39 5.34 -11.83
N VAL A 95 -11.10 5.00 -13.09
CA VAL A 95 -9.80 4.43 -13.49
C VAL A 95 -8.66 5.41 -13.22
N SER A 96 -8.83 6.70 -13.49
CA SER A 96 -7.77 7.69 -13.22
C SER A 96 -7.42 7.74 -11.73
N LYS A 97 -8.43 7.76 -10.84
CA LYS A 97 -8.21 7.78 -9.38
C LYS A 97 -7.56 6.50 -8.88
N SER A 98 -8.01 5.34 -9.37
CA SER A 98 -7.43 4.06 -8.98
C SER A 98 -5.96 3.94 -9.41
N LEU A 99 -5.63 4.36 -10.63
CA LEU A 99 -4.24 4.35 -11.11
C LEU A 99 -3.36 5.36 -10.37
N THR A 100 -3.86 6.57 -10.09
CA THR A 100 -3.14 7.55 -9.27
C THR A 100 -2.90 7.02 -7.86
N SER A 101 -3.89 6.36 -7.25
CA SER A 101 -3.75 5.74 -5.94
C SER A 101 -2.73 4.58 -5.94
N LEU A 102 -2.77 3.71 -6.95
CA LEU A 102 -1.77 2.65 -7.14
C LEU A 102 -0.35 3.21 -7.27
N MET A 103 -0.18 4.26 -8.08
CA MET A 103 1.11 4.95 -8.24
C MET A 103 1.62 5.48 -6.90
N TRP A 104 0.80 6.19 -6.12
CA TRP A 104 1.21 6.72 -4.81
C TRP A 104 1.48 5.63 -3.78
N THR A 105 0.73 4.53 -3.82
CA THR A 105 0.96 3.36 -2.97
C THR A 105 2.35 2.76 -3.25
N ILE A 106 2.68 2.51 -4.52
CA ILE A 106 4.01 2.03 -4.93
C ILE A 106 5.11 3.00 -4.47
N LEU A 107 4.92 4.31 -4.71
CA LEU A 107 5.89 5.32 -4.27
C LEU A 107 6.03 5.39 -2.74
N SER A 108 4.97 5.13 -1.98
CA SER A 108 5.02 5.07 -0.51
C SER A 108 5.87 3.89 -0.04
N PHE A 109 5.73 2.72 -0.67
CA PHE A 109 6.57 1.56 -0.39
C PHE A 109 8.04 1.81 -0.75
N ILE A 110 8.30 2.43 -1.91
CA ILE A 110 9.66 2.80 -2.31
C ILE A 110 10.27 3.80 -1.32
N ALA A 111 9.52 4.83 -0.92
CA ALA A 111 9.99 5.82 0.06
C ALA A 111 10.26 5.18 1.43
N ALA A 112 9.37 4.30 1.91
CA ALA A 112 9.58 3.53 3.13
C ALA A 112 10.86 2.69 3.04
N PHE A 113 11.03 1.93 1.96
CA PHE A 113 12.21 1.10 1.75
C PHE A 113 13.51 1.91 1.73
N ILE A 114 13.55 3.01 0.98
CA ILE A 114 14.71 3.93 0.95
C ILE A 114 15.01 4.46 2.35
N SER A 115 13.98 4.86 3.11
CA SER A 115 14.16 5.38 4.46
C SER A 115 14.74 4.35 5.43
N ILE A 116 14.33 3.09 5.31
CA ILE A 116 14.86 1.97 6.11
C ILE A 116 16.32 1.70 5.75
N VAL A 117 16.65 1.67 4.45
CA VAL A 117 18.04 1.49 3.98
C VAL A 117 18.95 2.61 4.48
N ILE A 118 18.47 3.86 4.51
CA ILE A 118 19.24 4.99 5.06
C ILE A 118 19.60 4.75 6.53
N ILE A 119 18.65 4.25 7.35
CA ILE A 119 18.90 3.96 8.76
C ILE A 119 19.81 2.72 8.90
N ALA A 120 19.59 1.67 8.11
CA ALA A 120 20.39 0.44 8.13
C ALA A 120 21.88 0.65 7.75
N LEU A 121 22.19 1.72 7.01
CA LEU A 121 23.56 2.16 6.74
C LEU A 121 24.25 2.82 7.95
N GLN A 122 23.64 2.79 9.12
CA GLN A 122 24.28 3.15 10.38
C GLN A 122 25.17 1.99 10.84
N GLY A 123 26.49 2.22 10.89
CA GLY A 123 27.46 1.22 11.35
C GLY A 123 27.89 0.19 10.30
N ILE A 124 27.22 0.13 9.15
CA ILE A 124 27.54 -0.80 8.05
C ILE A 124 27.89 0.00 6.79
N THR A 125 28.90 -0.45 6.04
CA THR A 125 29.26 0.14 4.74
C THR A 125 28.35 -0.35 3.62
N LEU A 126 28.18 0.43 2.54
CA LEU A 126 27.37 0.02 1.40
C LEU A 126 27.72 -1.38 0.85
N PRO A 127 29.02 -1.74 0.65
CA PRO A 127 29.40 -3.06 0.16
C PRO A 127 28.97 -4.20 1.09
N GLU A 128 29.02 -3.97 2.39
CA GLU A 128 28.63 -4.97 3.38
C GLU A 128 27.12 -5.17 3.39
N LEU A 129 26.34 -4.09 3.25
CA LEU A 129 24.89 -4.19 3.06
C LEU A 129 24.53 -4.99 1.80
N PHE A 130 25.25 -4.80 0.69
CA PHE A 130 25.06 -5.63 -0.51
C PHE A 130 25.45 -7.08 -0.30
N ARG A 131 26.47 -7.36 0.52
CA ARG A 131 26.85 -8.74 0.89
C ARG A 131 25.74 -9.42 1.68
N GLU A 132 25.20 -8.75 2.70
CA GLU A 132 24.08 -9.29 3.50
C GLU A 132 22.84 -9.55 2.62
N LEU A 133 22.51 -8.62 1.71
CA LEU A 133 21.41 -8.82 0.75
C LEU A 133 21.67 -9.97 -0.22
N SER A 134 22.92 -10.16 -0.67
CA SER A 134 23.30 -11.29 -1.52
C SER A 134 23.18 -12.62 -0.78
N GLN A 135 23.62 -12.67 0.48
CA GLN A 135 23.49 -13.87 1.30
C GLN A 135 22.02 -14.23 1.54
N MET A 136 21.19 -13.22 1.84
CA MET A 136 19.75 -13.40 2.00
C MET A 136 19.10 -13.92 0.70
N TRP A 137 19.57 -13.45 -0.47
CA TRP A 137 19.13 -13.94 -1.77
C TRP A 137 19.54 -15.39 -2.03
N ASP A 138 20.79 -15.75 -1.73
CA ASP A 138 21.30 -17.11 -1.88
C ASP A 138 20.55 -18.11 -1.00
N GLU A 139 20.21 -17.72 0.24
CA GLU A 139 19.35 -18.52 1.12
C GLU A 139 17.96 -18.69 0.53
N LEU A 140 17.34 -17.61 0.05
CA LEU A 140 16.01 -17.67 -0.58
C LEU A 140 16.03 -18.62 -1.80
N TYR A 141 17.08 -18.55 -2.61
CA TYR A 141 17.28 -19.40 -3.77
C TYR A 141 17.49 -20.87 -3.38
N ARG A 142 18.19 -21.15 -2.27
CA ARG A 142 18.35 -22.52 -1.74
C ARG A 142 17.02 -23.12 -1.29
N TYR A 143 16.15 -22.34 -0.67
CA TYR A 143 14.84 -22.83 -0.19
C TYR A 143 13.81 -22.99 -1.32
N LEU A 144 13.72 -22.03 -2.23
CA LEU A 144 12.67 -21.98 -3.27
C LEU A 144 13.12 -22.56 -4.62
N GLY A 145 14.43 -22.70 -4.84
CA GLY A 145 15.00 -23.11 -6.12
C GLY A 145 14.65 -22.17 -7.27
N PRO A 146 14.65 -22.67 -8.54
CA PRO A 146 14.26 -21.89 -9.72
C PRO A 146 12.83 -21.32 -9.67
N SER A 147 11.97 -21.85 -8.81
CA SER A 147 10.59 -21.39 -8.63
C SER A 147 10.49 -19.99 -8.00
N ILE A 148 11.59 -19.46 -7.45
CA ILE A 148 11.65 -18.10 -6.89
C ILE A 148 11.18 -17.03 -7.88
N TRP A 149 11.49 -17.19 -9.17
CA TRP A 149 11.11 -16.23 -10.21
C TRP A 149 9.60 -16.20 -10.43
N HIS A 150 8.96 -17.36 -10.41
CA HIS A 150 7.50 -17.49 -10.47
C HIS A 150 6.85 -16.86 -9.24
N ALA A 151 7.41 -17.09 -8.05
CA ALA A 151 6.92 -16.49 -6.80
C ALA A 151 7.00 -14.96 -6.82
N ILE A 152 8.11 -14.39 -7.31
CA ILE A 152 8.28 -12.93 -7.42
C ILE A 152 7.28 -12.33 -8.39
N ILE A 153 7.11 -12.93 -9.58
CA ILE A 153 6.14 -12.47 -10.57
C ILE A 153 4.73 -12.52 -9.96
N GLN A 154 4.37 -13.61 -9.31
CA GLN A 154 3.07 -13.77 -8.66
C GLN A 154 2.86 -12.73 -7.55
N MET A 155 3.89 -12.44 -6.75
CA MET A 155 3.82 -11.43 -5.70
C MET A 155 3.61 -10.02 -6.27
N ILE A 156 4.32 -9.66 -7.35
CA ILE A 156 4.18 -8.35 -8.00
C ILE A 156 2.78 -8.20 -8.63
N ILE A 157 2.34 -9.21 -9.37
CA ILE A 157 1.00 -9.21 -9.99
C ILE A 157 -0.08 -9.17 -8.90
N GLY A 158 0.06 -9.99 -7.86
CA GLY A 158 -0.84 -10.03 -6.72
C GLY A 158 -0.91 -8.69 -5.97
N PHE A 159 0.23 -8.01 -5.81
CA PHE A 159 0.28 -6.68 -5.21
C PHE A 159 -0.47 -5.63 -6.03
N ILE A 160 -0.25 -5.61 -7.36
CA ILE A 160 -0.92 -4.67 -8.28
C ILE A 160 -2.43 -4.92 -8.29
N ILE A 161 -2.85 -6.17 -8.51
CA ILE A 161 -4.25 -6.55 -8.57
C ILE A 161 -4.92 -6.32 -7.22
N GLY A 162 -4.27 -6.74 -6.12
CA GLY A 162 -4.78 -6.56 -4.76
C GLY A 162 -5.03 -5.10 -4.42
N THR A 163 -4.09 -4.21 -4.77
CA THR A 163 -4.25 -2.76 -4.58
C THR A 163 -5.43 -2.23 -5.40
N LEU A 164 -5.53 -2.58 -6.69
CA LEU A 164 -6.65 -2.15 -7.54
C LEU A 164 -8.01 -2.66 -7.02
N CYS A 165 -8.09 -3.93 -6.63
CA CYS A 165 -9.29 -4.52 -6.05
C CYS A 165 -9.68 -3.82 -4.74
N SER A 166 -8.71 -3.53 -3.86
CA SER A 166 -8.98 -2.82 -2.61
C SER A 166 -9.51 -1.40 -2.85
N ASN A 167 -8.96 -0.69 -3.84
CA ASN A 167 -9.44 0.64 -4.24
C ASN A 167 -10.89 0.57 -4.76
N MET A 168 -11.18 -0.40 -5.63
CA MET A 168 -12.53 -0.60 -6.15
C MET A 168 -13.54 -0.96 -5.06
N LEU A 169 -13.14 -1.81 -4.11
CA LEU A 169 -13.97 -2.17 -2.96
C LEU A 169 -14.36 -0.93 -2.14
N ILE A 170 -13.39 -0.07 -1.84
CA ILE A 170 -13.64 1.20 -1.14
C ILE A 170 -14.61 2.07 -1.94
N TYR A 171 -14.38 2.22 -3.25
CA TYR A 171 -15.20 3.08 -4.11
C TYR A 171 -16.65 2.59 -4.21
N VAL A 172 -16.86 1.28 -4.41
CA VAL A 172 -18.20 0.67 -4.44
C VAL A 172 -18.89 0.84 -3.09
N SER A 173 -18.17 0.66 -1.99
CA SER A 173 -18.73 0.81 -0.64
C SER A 173 -19.20 2.24 -0.38
N ILE A 174 -18.40 3.24 -0.77
CA ILE A 174 -18.79 4.66 -0.67
C ILE A 174 -20.00 4.95 -1.56
N ALA A 175 -20.01 4.46 -2.79
CA ALA A 175 -21.12 4.68 -3.72
C ALA A 175 -22.44 4.08 -3.20
N LEU A 176 -22.39 2.87 -2.64
CA LEU A 176 -23.55 2.23 -2.00
C LEU A 176 -24.04 3.01 -0.78
N GLY A 177 -23.13 3.49 0.06
CA GLY A 177 -23.51 4.31 1.20
C GLY A 177 -24.19 5.63 0.80
N HIS A 178 -23.76 6.25 -0.32
CA HIS A 178 -24.39 7.45 -0.86
C HIS A 178 -25.82 7.26 -1.37
N LEU A 179 -26.25 6.02 -1.60
CA LEU A 179 -27.64 5.72 -1.95
C LEU A 179 -28.59 5.87 -0.74
N SER A 180 -28.06 5.85 0.49
CA SER A 180 -28.85 6.09 1.70
C SER A 180 -29.07 7.59 1.93
N ASN A 181 -30.32 7.98 2.17
CA ASN A 181 -30.70 9.39 2.40
C ASN A 181 -30.11 9.99 3.69
N ASN A 182 -30.10 9.25 4.80
CA ASN A 182 -29.77 9.82 6.13
C ASN A 182 -28.38 9.45 6.65
N HIS A 183 -27.91 8.22 6.42
CA HIS A 183 -26.70 7.69 7.06
C HIS A 183 -25.60 7.31 6.06
N LYS A 184 -25.22 8.24 5.17
CA LYS A 184 -24.28 7.98 4.06
C LYS A 184 -22.98 7.31 4.50
N ILE A 185 -22.38 7.82 5.59
CA ILE A 185 -21.11 7.29 6.12
C ILE A 185 -21.33 5.90 6.73
N LEU A 186 -22.33 5.75 7.60
CA LEU A 186 -22.60 4.46 8.26
C LEU A 186 -22.95 3.37 7.23
N ALA A 187 -23.76 3.71 6.23
CA ALA A 187 -24.11 2.82 5.14
C ALA A 187 -22.88 2.47 4.27
N SER A 188 -21.94 3.40 4.07
CA SER A 188 -20.68 3.12 3.36
C SER A 188 -19.82 2.13 4.13
N VAL A 189 -19.66 2.33 5.44
CA VAL A 189 -18.90 1.44 6.32
C VAL A 189 -19.56 0.06 6.40
N GLY A 190 -20.88 0.01 6.57
CA GLY A 190 -21.65 -1.24 6.56
C GLY A 190 -21.51 -2.00 5.24
N SER A 191 -21.57 -1.29 4.10
CA SER A 191 -21.36 -1.88 2.77
C SER A 191 -19.95 -2.43 2.62
N PHE A 192 -18.93 -1.71 3.09
CA PHE A 192 -17.54 -2.17 3.08
C PHE A 192 -17.38 -3.46 3.85
N LEU A 193 -17.87 -3.51 5.10
CA LEU A 193 -17.79 -4.70 5.94
C LEU A 193 -18.55 -5.87 5.32
N GLY A 194 -19.74 -5.63 4.78
CA GLY A 194 -20.56 -6.66 4.14
C GLY A 194 -19.88 -7.27 2.90
N ILE A 195 -19.43 -6.43 1.97
CA ILE A 195 -18.77 -6.91 0.74
C ILE A 195 -17.42 -7.57 1.07
N TYR A 196 -16.65 -7.00 2.00
CA TYR A 196 -15.37 -7.57 2.42
C TYR A 196 -15.55 -8.94 3.06
N ALA A 197 -16.51 -9.10 3.98
CA ALA A 197 -16.81 -10.38 4.60
C ALA A 197 -17.23 -11.43 3.56
N LEU A 198 -18.13 -11.09 2.63
CA LEU A 198 -18.55 -11.97 1.54
C LEU A 198 -17.36 -12.38 0.66
N GLY A 199 -16.50 -11.44 0.30
CA GLY A 199 -15.28 -11.70 -0.48
C GLY A 199 -14.32 -12.67 0.22
N ASN A 200 -14.15 -12.54 1.54
CA ASN A 200 -13.33 -13.47 2.32
C ASN A 200 -13.93 -14.86 2.42
N VAL A 201 -15.25 -14.99 2.63
CA VAL A 201 -15.93 -16.30 2.65
C VAL A 201 -15.75 -17.00 1.31
N LEU A 202 -15.99 -16.30 0.20
CA LEU A 202 -15.79 -16.86 -1.15
C LEU A 202 -14.33 -17.27 -1.38
N SER A 203 -13.38 -16.40 -1.05
CA SER A 203 -11.94 -16.70 -1.21
C SER A 203 -11.51 -17.90 -0.36
N GLY A 204 -12.01 -17.99 0.88
CA GLY A 204 -11.76 -19.12 1.78
C GLY A 204 -12.31 -20.44 1.22
N THR A 205 -13.54 -20.43 0.69
CA THR A 205 -14.12 -21.63 0.07
C THR A 205 -13.34 -22.06 -1.18
N ILE A 206 -12.90 -21.11 -2.02
CA ILE A 206 -12.09 -21.41 -3.20
C ILE A 206 -10.74 -21.98 -2.77
N ALA A 207 -10.07 -21.39 -1.77
CA ALA A 207 -8.79 -21.86 -1.26
C ALA A 207 -8.86 -23.30 -0.73
N VAL A 208 -9.88 -23.62 0.07
CA VAL A 208 -10.09 -24.99 0.60
C VAL A 208 -10.30 -26.01 -0.53
N ASN A 209 -10.99 -25.62 -1.61
CA ASN A 209 -11.21 -26.48 -2.77
C ASN A 209 -10.02 -26.54 -3.74
N ALA A 210 -9.15 -25.54 -3.75
CA ALA A 210 -7.98 -25.44 -4.62
C ALA A 210 -6.73 -26.12 -4.05
N ILE A 211 -6.67 -26.33 -2.73
CA ILE A 211 -5.62 -27.14 -2.11
C ILE A 211 -5.94 -28.61 -2.42
N PRO A 212 -5.13 -29.33 -3.22
CA PRO A 212 -5.27 -30.78 -3.30
C PRO A 212 -5.11 -31.32 -1.89
N GLN A 213 -6.08 -32.08 -1.41
CA GLN A 213 -6.06 -32.76 -0.12
C GLN A 213 -4.74 -33.56 -0.05
N PHE A 214 -3.71 -33.02 0.60
CA PHE A 214 -2.48 -33.75 0.85
C PHE A 214 -2.79 -34.75 1.95
N SER A 215 -3.51 -35.82 1.59
CA SER A 215 -3.66 -37.00 2.41
C SER A 215 -2.26 -37.58 2.59
N PRO A 216 -1.69 -37.62 3.80
CA PRO A 216 -0.51 -38.43 4.01
C PRO A 216 -0.93 -39.89 3.76
N SER A 217 -0.34 -40.52 2.75
CA SER A 217 -0.57 -41.94 2.48
C SER A 217 -0.25 -42.74 3.76
N PRO A 218 -1.13 -43.64 4.25
CA PRO A 218 -0.88 -44.41 5.47
C PRO A 218 0.22 -45.47 5.37
N SER A 219 1.06 -45.48 4.32
CA SER A 219 1.91 -46.61 3.97
C SER A 219 3.39 -46.45 4.34
N ALA A 220 3.73 -45.56 5.28
CA ALA A 220 5.11 -45.39 5.77
C ALA A 220 5.34 -45.91 7.22
N LEU A 221 4.40 -46.69 7.77
CA LEU A 221 4.49 -47.31 9.11
C LEU A 221 4.31 -48.84 9.07
N MET A 222 4.88 -49.51 8.08
CA MET A 222 5.15 -50.96 8.14
C MET A 222 6.58 -51.24 7.71
#